data_AF-T1CM12-F1
#
_entry.id   AF-T1CM12-F1
#
_cell.length_a   1.000
_cell.length_b   1.000
_cell.length_c   1.000
_cell.angle_alpha   90.00
_cell.angle_beta   90.00
_cell.angle_gamma   90.00
#
_symmetry.space_group_name_H-M   'P 1'
#
loop_
_entity.id
_entity.type
_entity.pdbx_description
1 polymer ?
#
loop_
_entity_poly.entity_id
_entity_poly.type
_entity_poly.pdbx_seq_one_letter_code
_entity_poly.pdbx_strand_id
1 'polypeptide(L)'
;ARNGENIYGDGVLEILQDGFGFLRSADGSYLAGPDDIYISPSQIRRFNLRTGDTISGLIRPPKDGERYFALLKVGEINFDSPESSRNKVL
;
A
#
# COMPACT_ATOMS: atom_id res chain seq x y z
N ALA A 1 -9.75 15.53 -7.32
CA ALA A 1 -10.72 14.78 -8.14
C ALA A 1 -12.14 15.10 -7.67
N ARG A 2 -12.98 15.70 -8.53
CA ARG A 2 -14.44 15.69 -8.41
C ARG A 2 -14.92 14.52 -9.26
N ASN A 3 -15.89 13.74 -8.77
CA ASN A 3 -16.49 12.53 -9.35
C ASN A 3 -15.84 11.22 -8.87
N GLY A 4 -16.67 10.29 -8.39
CA GLY A 4 -16.32 9.02 -7.76
C GLY A 4 -15.66 7.99 -8.67
N GLU A 5 -14.60 8.38 -9.37
CA GLU A 5 -13.71 7.46 -10.06
C GLU A 5 -12.76 6.81 -9.05
N ASN A 6 -12.67 5.49 -9.16
CA ASN A 6 -11.74 4.69 -8.37
C ASN A 6 -10.31 4.95 -8.85
N ILE A 7 -9.46 5.46 -7.95
CA ILE A 7 -8.04 5.68 -8.22
C ILE A 7 -7.28 4.43 -7.77
N TYR A 8 -6.43 3.88 -8.62
CA TYR A 8 -5.59 2.74 -8.30
C TYR A 8 -4.13 3.17 -8.18
N GLY A 9 -3.39 2.46 -7.33
CA GLY A 9 -1.96 2.61 -7.20
C GLY A 9 -1.32 1.30 -6.78
N ASP A 10 -0.03 1.21 -7.03
CA ASP A 10 0.79 0.05 -6.71
C ASP A 10 2.19 0.48 -6.26
N GLY A 11 2.91 -0.45 -5.64
CA GLY A 11 4.29 -0.26 -5.26
C GLY A 11 4.80 -1.37 -4.35
N VAL A 12 6.07 -1.26 -3.97
CA VAL A 12 6.72 -2.22 -3.08
C VAL A 12 6.62 -1.71 -1.64
N LEU A 13 6.11 -2.55 -0.74
CA LEU A 13 5.92 -2.21 0.65
C LEU A 13 7.26 -2.05 1.38
N GLU A 14 7.41 -0.93 2.08
CA GLU A 14 8.41 -0.70 3.12
C GLU A 14 7.71 -0.46 4.46
N ILE A 15 7.95 -1.31 5.45
CA ILE A 15 7.42 -1.17 6.82
C ILE A 15 8.45 -0.43 7.68
N LEU A 16 8.01 0.63 8.36
CA LEU A 16 8.82 1.44 9.27
C LEU A 16 8.68 0.97 10.73
N GLN A 17 9.51 1.52 11.62
CA GLN A 17 9.62 1.08 13.02
C GLN A 17 8.29 1.14 13.80
N ASP A 18 7.40 2.06 13.47
CA ASP A 18 6.08 2.22 14.12
C ASP A 18 5.01 1.26 13.55
N GLY A 19 5.39 0.38 12.62
CA GLY A 19 4.54 -0.67 12.07
C GLY A 19 3.57 -0.21 10.98
N PHE A 20 3.57 1.06 10.60
CA PHE A 20 2.97 1.53 9.35
C PHE A 20 3.99 1.40 8.21
N GLY A 21 3.54 1.54 6.97
CA GLY A 21 4.43 1.47 5.82
C GLY A 21 4.03 2.38 4.67
N PHE A 22 4.89 2.38 3.66
CA PHE A 22 4.65 3.06 2.39
C PHE A 22 4.87 2.09 1.24
N LEU A 23 4.02 2.17 0.21
CA LEU A 23 4.33 1.57 -1.08
C LEU A 23 5.21 2.54 -1.84
N ARG A 24 6.45 2.11 -2.10
CA ARG A 24 7.43 2.87 -2.86
C ARG A 24 7.31 2.52 -4.34
N SER A 25 7.35 3.55 -5.19
CA SER A 25 7.34 3.35 -6.65
C SER A 25 8.71 2.93 -7.18
N ALA A 26 8.73 2.06 -8.18
CA ALA A 26 9.92 1.72 -8.93
C ALA A 26 10.48 2.94 -9.70
N ASP A 27 9.60 3.83 -10.19
CA ASP A 27 9.99 5.06 -10.89
C ASP A 27 10.74 6.03 -9.96
N GLY A 28 10.39 6.02 -8.67
CA GLY A 28 11.10 6.74 -7.61
C GLY A 28 12.38 6.06 -7.14
N SER A 29 12.84 4.99 -7.81
CA SER A 29 13.96 4.14 -7.37
C SER A 29 13.78 3.61 -5.94
N TYR A 30 12.53 3.40 -5.52
CA TYR A 30 12.15 3.01 -4.16
C TYR A 30 12.54 4.00 -3.05
N LEU A 31 12.87 5.24 -3.41
CA LEU A 31 13.16 6.31 -2.47
C LEU A 31 11.87 6.96 -1.97
N ALA A 32 11.96 7.61 -0.81
CA ALA A 32 10.84 8.35 -0.27
C ALA A 32 10.44 9.52 -1.18
N GLY A 33 9.18 9.53 -1.61
CA GLY A 33 8.62 10.50 -2.52
C GLY A 33 7.25 11.01 -2.07
N PRO A 34 6.78 12.14 -2.63
CA PRO A 34 5.45 12.68 -2.35
C PRO A 34 4.32 11.75 -2.83
N ASP A 35 4.60 10.90 -3.82
CA ASP A 35 3.64 9.99 -4.44
C ASP A 35 3.56 8.63 -3.73
N ASP A 36 4.27 8.46 -2.62
CA ASP A 36 4.23 7.22 -1.83
C ASP A 36 2.83 6.98 -1.26
N ILE A 37 2.44 5.71 -1.24
CA ILE A 37 1.11 5.31 -0.79
C ILE A 37 1.21 4.78 0.63
N TYR A 38 0.62 5.49 1.58
CA TYR A 38 0.52 5.08 2.97
C TYR A 38 -0.30 3.80 3.11
N ILE A 39 0.21 2.85 3.89
CA ILE A 39 -0.51 1.67 4.36
C ILE A 39 -0.55 1.64 5.89
N SER A 40 -1.74 1.38 6.44
CA SER A 40 -1.94 1.37 7.89
C SER A 40 -1.38 0.10 8.55
N PRO A 41 -0.96 0.16 9.82
CA PRO A 41 -0.55 -1.03 10.58
C PRO A 41 -1.61 -2.13 10.61
N SER A 42 -2.89 -1.75 10.64
CA SER A 42 -4.02 -2.69 10.61
C SER A 42 -4.10 -3.47 9.30
N GLN A 43 -3.84 -2.83 8.15
CA GLN A 43 -3.79 -3.51 6.85
C GLN A 43 -2.58 -4.45 6.77
N ILE A 44 -1.41 -4.00 7.23
CA ILE A 44 -0.19 -4.83 7.32
C ILE A 44 -0.46 -6.10 8.10
N ARG A 45 -1.02 -5.98 9.32
CA ARG A 45 -1.36 -7.13 10.17
C ARG A 45 -2.42 -8.04 9.56
N ARG A 46 -3.47 -7.46 8.96
CA ARG A 46 -4.60 -8.22 8.39
C ARG A 46 -4.19 -9.17 7.27
N PHE A 47 -3.23 -8.77 6.45
CA PHE A 47 -2.77 -9.55 5.30
C PHE A 47 -1.38 -10.18 5.51
N ASN A 48 -0.86 -10.12 6.74
CA ASN A 48 0.47 -10.63 7.11
C ASN A 48 1.59 -10.10 6.17
N LEU A 49 1.50 -8.82 5.83
CA LEU A 49 2.39 -8.17 4.86
C LEU A 49 3.80 -7.98 5.43
N ARG A 50 4.80 -8.01 4.55
CA ARG A 50 6.21 -7.79 4.87
C ARG A 50 6.85 -6.78 3.94
N THR A 51 7.90 -6.13 4.42
CA THR A 51 8.77 -5.31 3.56
C THR A 51 9.22 -6.13 2.36
N GLY A 52 9.06 -5.57 1.16
CA GLY A 52 9.35 -6.24 -0.11
C GLY A 52 8.13 -6.83 -0.83
N ASP A 53 6.96 -6.93 -0.17
CA ASP A 53 5.74 -7.36 -0.85
C ASP A 53 5.30 -6.29 -1.87
N THR A 54 5.04 -6.71 -3.11
CA THR A 54 4.41 -5.86 -4.12
C THR A 54 2.92 -5.81 -3.88
N ILE A 55 2.34 -4.62 -3.80
CA ILE A 55 0.91 -4.45 -3.51
C ILE A 55 0.32 -3.53 -4.55
N SER A 56 -0.85 -3.91 -5.08
CA SER A 56 -1.69 -3.05 -5.90
C SER A 56 -3.07 -2.93 -5.29
N GLY A 57 -3.74 -1.81 -5.48
CA GLY A 57 -5.08 -1.64 -4.93
C GLY A 57 -5.71 -0.27 -5.14
N LEU A 58 -6.89 -0.13 -4.56
CA LEU A 58 -7.64 1.12 -4.57
C LEU A 58 -6.99 2.09 -3.58
N ILE A 59 -6.64 3.29 -4.04
CA ILE A 59 -6.09 4.37 -3.23
C ILE A 59 -7.05 5.54 -3.15
N ARG A 60 -6.79 6.44 -2.20
CA ARG A 60 -7.49 7.71 -2.07
C ARG A 60 -6.49 8.85 -1.93
N PRO A 61 -6.84 10.06 -2.39
CA PRO A 61 -6.04 11.24 -2.10
C PRO A 61 -5.96 11.51 -0.59
N PRO A 62 -4.93 12.25 -0.14
CA PRO A 62 -4.85 12.73 1.24
C PRO A 62 -6.08 13.57 1.60
N LYS A 63 -6.56 13.40 2.83
CA LYS A 63 -7.55 14.28 3.47
C LYS A 63 -6.84 15.46 4.14
N ASP A 64 -7.62 16.41 4.66
CA ASP A 64 -7.09 17.53 5.43
C ASP A 64 -6.17 17.05 6.57
N GLY A 65 -4.91 17.49 6.54
CA GLY A 65 -3.89 17.10 7.51
C GLY A 65 -3.05 15.87 7.11
N GLU A 66 -3.40 15.17 6.03
CA GLU A 66 -2.60 14.07 5.48
C GLU A 66 -1.69 14.57 4.35
N ARG A 67 -0.51 13.94 4.20
CA ARG A 67 0.48 14.32 3.17
C ARG A 67 0.54 13.36 1.98
N TYR A 68 0.09 12.13 2.16
CA TYR A 68 0.31 11.04 1.23
C TYR A 68 -1.01 10.45 0.75
N PHE A 69 -0.99 9.82 -0.43
CA PHE A 69 -2.07 8.91 -0.81
C PHE A 69 -2.18 7.78 0.23
N ALA A 70 -3.36 7.23 0.42
CA ALA A 70 -3.57 6.13 1.34
C ALA A 70 -4.24 4.96 0.64
N LEU A 71 -3.78 3.75 0.94
CA LEU A 71 -4.39 2.52 0.44
C LEU A 71 -5.77 2.33 1.09
N LEU A 72 -6.82 2.32 0.28
CA LEU A 72 -8.20 2.12 0.72
C LEU A 72 -8.57 0.63 0.73
N LYS A 73 -8.19 -0.11 -0.32
CA LYS A 73 -8.45 -1.55 -0.44
C LYS A 73 -7.29 -2.25 -1.15
N VAL A 74 -6.76 -3.30 -0.53
CA VAL A 74 -5.79 -4.19 -1.15
C VAL A 74 -6.47 -4.95 -2.30
N GLY A 75 -5.92 -4.85 -3.50
CA GLY A 75 -6.36 -5.53 -4.71
C GLY A 75 -5.59 -6.83 -4.92
N GLU A 76 -4.27 -6.74 -5.03
CA GLU A 76 -3.36 -7.89 -5.19
C GLU A 76 -2.15 -7.75 -4.27
N ILE A 77 -1.55 -8.90 -3.93
CA ILE A 77 -0.30 -9.00 -3.18
C ILE A 77 0.61 -9.97 -3.93
N ASN A 78 1.78 -9.50 -4.36
CA ASN A 78 2.73 -10.25 -5.19
C ASN A 78 2.07 -10.88 -6.43
N PHE A 79 1.22 -10.11 -7.13
CA PHE A 79 0.50 -10.53 -8.34
C PHE A 79 -0.50 -11.68 -8.13
N ASP A 80 -0.88 -11.95 -6.88
CA ASP A 80 -1.89 -12.94 -6.52
C ASP A 80 -2.99 -12.29 -5.66
N SER A 81 -4.11 -12.99 -5.52
CA SER A 81 -5.23 -12.58 -4.71
C SER A 81 -4.82 -12.37 -3.24
N PRO A 82 -5.41 -11.40 -2.53
CA PRO A 82 -5.06 -11.15 -1.13
C PRO A 82 -5.45 -12.31 -0.20
N GLU A 83 -6.34 -13.20 -0.65
CA GLU A 83 -6.76 -14.39 0.09
C GLU A 83 -5.64 -15.42 0.17
N SER A 84 -4.88 -15.61 -0.92
CA SER A 84 -3.70 -16.48 -0.97
C SER A 84 -2.65 -16.06 0.06
N SER A 85 -2.47 -14.75 0.27
CA SER A 85 -1.46 -14.22 1.19
C SER A 85 -1.80 -14.43 2.67
N ARG A 86 -3.07 -14.62 3.04
CA ARG A 86 -3.47 -14.85 4.45
C ARG A 86 -3.00 -16.19 4.99
N ASN A 87 -2.75 -17.17 4.11
CA ASN A 87 -2.42 -18.54 4.48
C ASN A 87 -0.95 -18.89 4.22
N LYS A 88 -0.05 -17.91 4.07
CA LYS A 88 1.40 -18.19 3.93
C LYS A 88 1.89 -18.92 5.19
N VAL A 89 2.09 -20.24 5.07
CA VAL A 89 2.79 -21.07 6.04
C VAL A 89 4.27 -20.74 5.93
N LEU A 90 4.90 -20.42 7.07
CA LEU A 90 6.33 -20.15 7.17
C LEU A 90 7.15 -21.44 7.13
#